data_AF-A0A2I0N2X2-F1
#
_entry.id   AF-A0A2I0N2X2-F1
#
_cell.length_a   1.000
_cell.length_b   1.000
_cell.length_c   1.000
_cell.angle_alpha   90.00
_cell.angle_beta   90.00
_cell.angle_gamma   90.00
#
_symmetry.space_group_name_H-M   'P 1'
#
loop_
_entity.id
_entity.type
_entity.pdbx_description
1 polymer ?
#
loop_
_entity_poly.entity_id
_entity_poly.type
_entity_poly.pdbx_seq_one_letter_code
_entity_poly.pdbx_strand_id
1 'polypeptide(L)'
;MHPKIIRKEVGNCCEWCKAVAGTQDYAAVKETGNDVFRRHRFCKCTVEYDPGDGKRQNVHTKKWIDPEKESKIEVRKANSELLPFKQAKTIKEANELAEKMGYKADYSGIDIKCANEWNEGLYNAKKDFPEVAEKIKFVGASQKRYSLMKKEIQEYYTKYYLEGEEAKSFRALGIKEEEIKEHYNKRINYWTNEFTKGFKVKPNSMASSWSKIAPEELKNDPMHGEAIRIREKYHGITMNNKYFDSYGRAYESGVRQVTAKWHPEGRQTVKATFDHEFAHQIDEYLKVNENENIKII
;
A
#
# COMPACT_ATOMS: atom_id res chain seq x y z
N MET A 1 -10.45 9.36 -33.62
CA MET A 1 -10.80 10.17 -32.44
C MET A 1 -11.65 11.34 -32.92
N HIS A 2 -12.74 11.66 -32.22
CA HIS A 2 -13.65 12.77 -32.55
C HIS A 2 -13.59 13.80 -31.42
N PRO A 3 -12.67 14.79 -31.50
CA PRO A 3 -12.50 15.77 -30.43
C PRO A 3 -13.75 16.63 -30.30
N LYS A 4 -14.04 17.07 -29.06
CA LYS A 4 -15.25 17.84 -28.75
C LYS A 4 -14.90 19.11 -28.01
N ILE A 5 -15.74 20.13 -28.21
CA ILE A 5 -15.79 21.33 -27.37
C ILE A 5 -17.01 21.24 -26.48
N ILE A 6 -16.80 21.29 -25.17
CA ILE A 6 -17.85 21.21 -24.16
C ILE A 6 -17.91 22.56 -23.45
N ARG A 7 -19.01 23.29 -23.61
CA ARG A 7 -19.26 24.53 -22.88
C ARG A 7 -20.23 24.26 -21.74
N LYS A 8 -19.78 24.49 -20.51
CA LYS A 8 -20.59 24.35 -19.30
C LYS A 8 -20.94 25.73 -18.76
N GLU A 9 -22.22 25.95 -18.56
CA GLU A 9 -22.70 27.13 -17.85
C GLU A 9 -22.54 26.98 -16.34
N VAL A 10 -22.48 28.13 -15.67
CA VAL A 10 -22.70 28.20 -14.22
C VAL A 10 -24.13 28.71 -14.01
N GLY A 11 -24.86 28.18 -13.04
CA GLY A 11 -26.24 28.61 -12.76
C GLY A 11 -26.34 30.14 -12.62
N ASN A 12 -27.42 30.73 -13.17
CA ASN A 12 -27.65 32.18 -13.33
C ASN A 12 -26.80 32.89 -14.42
N CYS A 13 -26.47 32.19 -15.51
CA CYS A 13 -25.86 32.79 -16.69
C CYS A 13 -26.88 33.60 -17.53
N CYS A 14 -26.38 34.52 -18.36
CA CYS A 14 -27.22 35.28 -19.30
C CYS A 14 -27.71 34.41 -20.48
N GLU A 15 -28.75 34.87 -21.17
CA GLU A 15 -29.39 34.13 -22.27
C GLU A 15 -28.42 33.74 -23.40
N TRP A 16 -27.49 34.62 -23.76
CA TRP A 16 -26.48 34.28 -24.76
C TRP A 16 -25.59 33.11 -24.30
N CYS A 17 -25.16 33.08 -23.03
CA CYS A 17 -24.35 32.00 -22.49
C CYS A 17 -25.09 30.65 -22.46
N LYS A 18 -26.40 30.67 -22.19
CA LYS A 18 -27.27 29.48 -22.26
C LYS A 18 -27.37 28.97 -23.69
N ALA A 19 -27.61 29.88 -24.63
CA ALA A 19 -27.83 29.55 -26.04
C ALA A 19 -26.61 28.87 -26.70
N VAL A 20 -25.39 29.24 -26.29
CA VAL A 20 -24.15 28.64 -26.83
C VAL A 20 -23.60 27.48 -25.99
N ALA A 21 -24.24 27.12 -24.87
CA ALA A 21 -23.83 26.00 -24.02
C ALA A 21 -24.11 24.66 -24.69
N GLY A 22 -23.35 23.63 -24.30
CA GLY A 22 -23.50 22.27 -24.84
C GLY A 22 -22.22 21.71 -25.42
N THR A 23 -22.34 20.58 -26.11
CA THR A 23 -21.21 19.84 -26.69
C THR A 23 -21.26 19.94 -28.20
N GLN A 24 -20.16 20.37 -28.82
CA GLN A 24 -20.01 20.51 -30.26
C GLN A 24 -18.83 19.67 -30.76
N ASP A 25 -18.93 19.17 -31.99
CA ASP A 25 -17.78 18.53 -32.66
C ASP A 25 -16.72 19.61 -32.95
N TYR A 26 -15.48 19.36 -32.53
CA TYR A 26 -14.38 20.28 -32.72
C TYR A 26 -14.17 20.61 -34.21
N ALA A 27 -14.32 19.63 -35.11
CA ALA A 27 -14.13 19.83 -36.55
C ALA A 27 -15.12 20.84 -37.15
N ALA A 28 -16.34 20.92 -36.58
CA ALA A 28 -17.38 21.84 -37.02
C ALA A 28 -17.18 23.28 -36.51
N VAL A 29 -16.44 23.46 -35.41
CA VAL A 29 -16.32 24.77 -34.73
C VAL A 29 -14.91 25.34 -34.67
N LYS A 30 -13.89 24.58 -35.11
CA LYS A 30 -12.45 24.93 -35.01
C LYS A 30 -12.04 26.27 -35.61
N GLU A 31 -12.83 26.83 -36.52
CA GLU A 31 -12.50 28.08 -37.21
C GLU A 31 -12.53 29.27 -36.24
N THR A 32 -11.52 30.14 -36.38
CA THR A 32 -11.34 31.29 -35.49
C THR A 32 -12.51 32.27 -35.64
N GLY A 33 -13.24 32.47 -34.54
CA GLY A 33 -14.38 33.39 -34.49
C GLY A 33 -15.69 32.77 -34.04
N ASN A 34 -15.78 31.43 -33.92
CA ASN A 34 -16.97 30.73 -33.46
C ASN A 34 -17.36 31.13 -32.02
N ASP A 35 -18.66 31.36 -31.80
CA ASP A 35 -19.22 31.84 -30.53
C ASP A 35 -18.99 30.87 -29.36
N VAL A 36 -18.81 29.57 -29.63
CA VAL A 36 -18.53 28.56 -28.60
C VAL A 36 -17.27 28.88 -27.79
N PHE A 37 -16.30 29.56 -28.41
CA PHE A 37 -15.05 29.98 -27.78
C PHE A 37 -15.11 31.38 -27.18
N ARG A 38 -16.17 32.15 -27.40
CA ARG A 38 -16.27 33.53 -26.88
C ARG A 38 -16.81 33.53 -25.46
N ARG A 39 -16.42 34.50 -24.65
CA ARG A 39 -16.95 34.67 -23.30
C ARG A 39 -16.98 36.14 -22.89
N HIS A 40 -17.94 36.49 -22.04
CA HIS A 40 -17.99 37.82 -21.44
C HIS A 40 -16.77 38.08 -20.55
N ARG A 41 -16.48 39.37 -20.35
CA ARG A 41 -15.58 39.81 -19.29
C ARG A 41 -16.16 39.33 -17.95
N PHE A 42 -15.33 38.67 -17.14
CA PHE A 42 -15.71 38.05 -15.86
C PHE A 42 -16.72 36.89 -15.94
N CYS A 43 -16.93 36.30 -17.11
CA CYS A 43 -17.73 35.09 -17.25
C CYS A 43 -17.11 33.90 -16.49
N LYS A 44 -17.92 33.20 -15.71
CA LYS A 44 -17.52 31.99 -14.98
C LYS A 44 -17.81 30.69 -15.73
N CYS A 45 -18.57 30.73 -16.83
CA CYS A 45 -18.80 29.56 -17.68
C CYS A 45 -17.47 29.02 -18.23
N THR A 46 -17.36 27.70 -18.34
CA THR A 46 -16.15 27.04 -18.81
C THR A 46 -16.32 26.55 -20.25
N VAL A 47 -15.22 26.55 -20.98
CA VAL A 47 -15.10 25.93 -22.29
C VAL A 47 -13.98 24.91 -22.18
N GLU A 48 -14.30 23.65 -22.42
CA GLU A 48 -13.41 22.50 -22.27
C GLU A 48 -13.19 21.86 -23.65
N TYR A 49 -11.93 21.56 -23.97
CA TYR A 49 -11.54 20.73 -25.10
C TYR A 49 -11.37 19.29 -24.60
N ASP A 50 -12.04 18.35 -25.27
CA ASP A 50 -11.97 16.91 -24.99
C ASP A 50 -11.38 16.20 -26.22
N PRO A 51 -10.14 15.68 -26.16
CA PRO A 51 -9.51 14.95 -27.26
C PRO A 51 -10.10 13.53 -27.46
N GLY A 52 -10.86 13.03 -26.48
CA GLY A 52 -11.32 11.64 -26.43
C GLY A 52 -10.34 10.66 -25.75
N ASP A 53 -9.32 11.16 -25.04
CA ASP A 53 -8.29 10.38 -24.33
C ASP A 53 -8.50 10.34 -22.80
N GLY A 54 -9.66 10.81 -22.33
CA GLY A 54 -10.01 10.83 -20.90
C GLY A 54 -9.47 12.05 -20.14
N LYS A 55 -8.80 13.00 -20.79
CA LYS A 55 -8.39 14.27 -20.20
C LYS A 55 -9.12 15.43 -20.85
N ARG A 56 -9.41 16.49 -20.10
CA ARG A 56 -10.01 17.70 -20.66
C ARG A 56 -9.15 18.91 -20.41
N GLN A 57 -9.12 19.86 -21.33
CA GLN A 57 -8.37 21.10 -21.16
C GLN A 57 -9.33 22.28 -21.14
N ASN A 58 -9.22 23.15 -20.15
CA ASN A 58 -9.91 24.43 -20.20
C ASN A 58 -9.30 25.30 -21.30
N VAL A 59 -10.09 25.67 -22.31
CA VAL A 59 -9.62 26.34 -23.53
C VAL A 59 -9.02 27.72 -23.25
N HIS A 60 -9.49 28.41 -22.21
CA HIS A 60 -9.07 29.78 -21.88
C HIS A 60 -7.87 29.84 -20.93
N THR A 61 -7.86 28.99 -19.91
CA THR A 61 -6.76 28.95 -18.93
C THR A 61 -5.63 28.00 -19.33
N LYS A 62 -5.88 27.15 -20.34
CA LYS A 62 -4.99 26.07 -20.81
C LYS A 62 -4.65 25.01 -19.75
N LYS A 63 -5.33 25.03 -18.61
CA LYS A 63 -5.16 24.03 -17.54
C LYS A 63 -5.90 22.74 -17.90
N TRP A 64 -5.23 21.60 -17.71
CA TRP A 64 -5.83 20.28 -17.80
C TRP A 64 -6.68 19.98 -16.55
N ILE A 65 -7.84 19.39 -16.76
CA ILE A 65 -8.84 19.01 -15.78
C ILE A 65 -8.85 17.48 -15.74
N ASP A 66 -8.68 16.93 -14.54
CA ASP A 66 -8.98 15.53 -14.24
C ASP A 66 -10.51 15.39 -14.09
N PRO A 67 -11.21 14.70 -15.00
CA PRO A 67 -12.67 14.54 -14.94
C PRO A 67 -13.13 13.72 -13.73
N GLU A 68 -12.25 12.94 -13.10
CA GLU A 68 -12.53 12.19 -11.86
C GLU A 68 -12.29 13.02 -10.59
N LYS A 69 -11.88 14.28 -10.72
CA LYS A 69 -11.57 15.10 -9.55
C LYS A 69 -12.77 15.27 -8.62
N GLU A 70 -13.97 15.43 -9.18
CA GLU A 70 -15.20 15.61 -8.41
C GLU A 70 -15.62 14.33 -7.70
N SER A 71 -15.57 13.17 -8.38
CA SER A 71 -15.83 11.88 -7.73
C SER A 71 -14.82 11.57 -6.62
N LYS A 72 -13.53 11.88 -6.83
CA LYS A 72 -12.50 11.78 -5.79
C LYS A 72 -12.79 12.70 -4.59
N ILE A 73 -13.40 13.86 -4.80
CA ILE A 73 -13.81 14.78 -3.72
C ILE A 73 -15.05 14.25 -2.97
N GLU A 74 -16.03 13.69 -3.68
CA GLU A 74 -17.21 13.08 -3.06
C GLU A 74 -16.86 11.86 -2.21
N VAL A 75 -15.97 10.99 -2.71
CA VAL A 75 -15.41 9.87 -1.93
C VAL A 75 -14.70 10.38 -0.67
N ARG A 76 -13.92 11.47 -0.76
CA ARG A 76 -13.28 12.09 0.40
C ARG A 76 -14.27 12.66 1.41
N LYS A 77 -15.37 13.26 0.95
CA LYS A 77 -16.45 13.79 1.81
C LYS A 77 -17.20 12.66 2.52
N ALA A 78 -17.57 11.60 1.80
CA ALA A 78 -18.17 10.41 2.41
C ALA A 78 -17.24 9.77 3.45
N ASN A 79 -15.92 9.74 3.17
CA ASN A 79 -14.92 9.28 4.14
C ASN A 79 -14.63 10.28 5.28
N SER A 80 -15.13 11.52 5.22
CA SER A 80 -15.00 12.50 6.31
C SER A 80 -16.10 12.39 7.36
N GLU A 81 -17.19 11.68 7.04
CA GLU A 81 -18.30 11.38 7.96
C GLU A 81 -18.07 10.10 8.79
N LEU A 82 -16.94 9.40 8.60
CA LEU A 82 -16.54 8.30 9.46
C LEU A 82 -16.15 8.83 10.86
N LEU A 83 -16.72 8.21 11.89
CA LEU A 83 -16.41 8.47 13.29
C LEU A 83 -14.90 8.54 13.55
N PRO A 84 -14.43 9.37 14.51
CA PRO A 84 -13.01 9.47 14.84
C PRO A 84 -12.43 8.09 15.18
N PHE A 85 -11.19 7.84 14.75
CA PHE A 85 -10.51 6.57 15.01
C PHE A 85 -10.50 6.28 16.51
N LYS A 86 -11.16 5.19 16.91
CA LYS A 86 -11.27 4.80 18.31
C LYS A 86 -10.08 3.93 18.68
N GLN A 87 -9.22 4.47 19.54
CA GLN A 87 -8.06 3.76 20.08
C GLN A 87 -8.47 2.51 20.87
N ALA A 88 -7.70 1.44 20.70
CA ALA A 88 -7.79 0.23 21.50
C ALA A 88 -7.18 0.43 22.89
N LYS A 89 -7.69 -0.29 23.89
CA LYS A 89 -7.16 -0.30 25.25
C LYS A 89 -6.15 -1.42 25.49
N THR A 90 -6.21 -2.47 24.68
CA THR A 90 -5.34 -3.65 24.80
C THR A 90 -4.75 -4.04 23.46
N ILE A 91 -3.63 -4.79 23.49
CA ILE A 91 -3.01 -5.31 22.27
C ILE A 91 -3.95 -6.25 21.50
N LYS A 92 -4.79 -7.00 22.22
CA LYS A 92 -5.82 -7.84 21.61
C LYS A 92 -6.80 -6.99 20.80
N GLU A 93 -7.34 -5.93 21.41
CA GLU A 93 -8.24 -4.99 20.72
C GLU A 93 -7.53 -4.29 19.56
N ALA A 94 -6.25 -3.96 19.68
CA ALA A 94 -5.48 -3.35 18.59
C ALA A 94 -5.31 -4.31 17.40
N ASN A 95 -5.07 -5.60 17.65
CA ASN A 95 -5.07 -6.62 16.59
C ASN A 95 -6.45 -6.71 15.93
N GLU A 96 -7.53 -6.80 16.72
CA GLU A 96 -8.90 -6.89 16.21
C GLU A 96 -9.29 -5.67 15.36
N LEU A 97 -8.81 -4.47 15.70
CA LEU A 97 -9.02 -3.27 14.88
C LEU A 97 -8.33 -3.39 13.52
N ALA A 98 -7.07 -3.84 13.47
CA ALA A 98 -6.36 -4.05 12.21
C ALA A 98 -7.00 -5.17 11.38
N GLU A 99 -7.44 -6.25 12.01
CA GLU A 99 -8.15 -7.36 11.37
C GLU A 99 -9.48 -6.92 10.76
N LYS A 100 -10.25 -6.08 11.45
CA LYS A 100 -11.46 -5.46 10.88
C LYS A 100 -11.17 -4.58 9.66
N MET A 101 -9.96 -4.02 9.57
CA MET A 101 -9.50 -3.28 8.39
C MET A 101 -8.98 -4.21 7.27
N GLY A 102 -8.93 -5.52 7.49
CA GLY A 102 -8.52 -6.52 6.50
C GLY A 102 -7.05 -6.94 6.58
N TYR A 103 -6.36 -6.63 7.67
CA TYR A 103 -4.94 -6.98 7.85
C TYR A 103 -4.76 -8.18 8.79
N LYS A 104 -3.81 -9.06 8.49
CA LYS A 104 -3.27 -9.97 9.52
C LYS A 104 -2.46 -9.14 10.52
N ALA A 105 -2.75 -9.26 11.81
CA ALA A 105 -2.13 -8.41 12.82
C ALA A 105 -1.57 -9.20 14.00
N ASP A 106 -0.36 -8.85 14.43
CA ASP A 106 0.18 -9.29 15.73
C ASP A 106 1.09 -8.22 16.35
N TYR A 107 0.51 -7.37 17.18
CA TYR A 107 1.17 -6.33 17.95
C TYR A 107 1.78 -6.84 19.27
N SER A 108 1.91 -8.14 19.49
CA SER A 108 2.50 -8.67 20.73
C SER A 108 3.92 -8.14 20.95
N GLY A 109 4.15 -7.59 22.14
CA GLY A 109 5.43 -6.96 22.52
C GLY A 109 5.58 -5.51 22.04
N ILE A 110 4.56 -4.93 21.41
CA ILE A 110 4.50 -3.50 21.09
C ILE A 110 3.71 -2.78 22.18
N ASP A 111 4.09 -1.54 22.47
CA ASP A 111 3.33 -0.63 23.34
C ASP A 111 1.96 -0.31 22.72
N ILE A 112 0.91 -0.29 23.54
CA ILE A 112 -0.46 -0.06 23.05
C ILE A 112 -0.63 1.29 22.34
N LYS A 113 0.07 2.33 22.77
CA LYS A 113 0.00 3.65 22.15
C LYS A 113 0.69 3.64 20.79
N CYS A 114 1.82 2.93 20.66
CA CYS A 114 2.48 2.69 19.38
C CYS A 114 1.56 1.91 18.41
N ALA A 115 0.93 0.83 18.89
CA ALA A 115 0.00 0.05 18.09
C ALA A 115 -1.22 0.88 17.62
N ASN A 116 -1.75 1.74 18.49
CA ASN A 116 -2.84 2.65 18.14
C ASN A 116 -2.46 3.69 17.09
N GLU A 117 -1.29 4.34 17.21
CA GLU A 117 -0.82 5.28 16.18
C GLU A 117 -0.58 4.56 14.84
N TRP A 118 -0.10 3.32 14.88
CA TRP A 118 0.08 2.51 13.68
C TRP A 118 -1.27 2.18 13.03
N ASN A 119 -2.27 1.77 13.81
CA ASN A 119 -3.62 1.49 13.33
C ASN A 119 -4.33 2.74 12.80
N GLU A 120 -4.14 3.89 13.44
CA GLU A 120 -4.65 5.16 12.93
C GLU A 120 -3.97 5.52 11.61
N GLY A 121 -2.67 5.25 11.48
CA GLY A 121 -1.94 5.33 10.21
C GLY A 121 -2.58 4.46 9.12
N LEU A 122 -2.86 3.19 9.42
CA LEU A 122 -3.51 2.26 8.49
C LEU A 122 -4.90 2.74 8.09
N TYR A 123 -5.69 3.23 9.05
CA TYR A 123 -7.02 3.77 8.81
C TYR A 123 -6.97 4.95 7.84
N ASN A 124 -6.06 5.91 8.07
CA ASN A 124 -5.87 7.06 7.19
C ASN A 124 -5.32 6.63 5.82
N ALA A 125 -4.36 5.71 5.78
CA ALA A 125 -3.82 5.17 4.55
C ALA A 125 -4.90 4.49 3.68
N LYS A 126 -5.81 3.73 4.29
CA LYS A 126 -6.93 3.09 3.58
C LYS A 126 -7.92 4.11 3.04
N LYS A 127 -8.11 5.23 3.74
CA LYS A 127 -8.96 6.33 3.29
C LYS A 127 -8.33 7.13 2.14
N ASP A 128 -7.04 7.42 2.24
CA ASP A 128 -6.36 8.34 1.32
C ASP A 128 -5.75 7.63 0.10
N PHE A 129 -5.33 6.37 0.26
CA PHE A 129 -4.62 5.55 -0.73
C PHE A 129 -5.07 4.07 -0.67
N PRO A 130 -6.38 3.77 -0.88
CA PRO A 130 -6.92 2.41 -0.73
C PRO A 130 -6.16 1.38 -1.57
N GLU A 131 -5.78 1.70 -2.80
CA GLU A 131 -5.07 0.81 -3.72
C GLU A 131 -3.67 0.38 -3.22
N VAL A 132 -3.01 1.23 -2.42
CA VAL A 132 -1.73 0.92 -1.79
C VAL A 132 -1.97 0.17 -0.49
N ALA A 133 -2.92 0.65 0.31
CA ALA A 133 -3.24 0.05 1.61
C ALA A 133 -3.73 -1.39 1.48
N GLU A 134 -4.45 -1.75 0.41
CA GLU A 134 -4.92 -3.12 0.14
C GLU A 134 -3.79 -4.11 -0.18
N LYS A 135 -2.61 -3.63 -0.57
CA LYS A 135 -1.43 -4.49 -0.81
C LYS A 135 -0.75 -4.92 0.50
N ILE A 136 -0.96 -4.19 1.59
CA ILE A 136 -0.49 -4.56 2.93
C ILE A 136 -1.31 -5.77 3.41
N LYS A 137 -0.63 -6.86 3.77
CA LYS A 137 -1.24 -8.11 4.26
C LYS A 137 -0.99 -8.36 5.74
N PHE A 138 0.16 -7.94 6.25
CA PHE A 138 0.57 -8.12 7.64
C PHE A 138 1.02 -6.80 8.28
N VAL A 139 0.59 -6.58 9.53
CA VAL A 139 1.00 -5.47 10.39
C VAL A 139 1.31 -5.94 11.81
N GLY A 140 2.13 -5.19 12.54
CA GLY A 140 2.48 -5.51 13.92
C GLY A 140 3.98 -5.64 14.16
N ALA A 141 4.36 -6.53 15.08
CA ALA A 141 5.76 -6.72 15.45
C ALA A 141 6.56 -7.44 14.36
N SER A 142 7.73 -6.92 13.99
CA SER A 142 8.67 -7.53 13.04
C SER A 142 9.06 -8.95 13.48
N GLN A 143 9.20 -9.16 14.79
CA GLN A 143 9.49 -10.45 15.42
C GLN A 143 8.38 -11.46 15.15
N LYS A 144 7.11 -11.03 15.28
CA LYS A 144 5.95 -11.88 15.06
C LYS A 144 5.78 -12.23 13.60
N ARG A 145 5.96 -11.27 12.69
CA ARG A 145 6.04 -11.54 11.25
C ARG A 145 7.05 -12.64 10.95
N TYR A 146 8.28 -12.50 11.46
CA TYR A 146 9.34 -13.49 11.24
C TYR A 146 8.99 -14.86 11.82
N SER A 147 8.54 -14.94 13.07
CA SER A 147 8.26 -16.22 13.72
C SER A 147 7.09 -16.98 13.09
N LEU A 148 6.01 -16.27 12.76
CA LEU A 148 4.81 -16.87 12.16
C LEU A 148 5.10 -17.36 10.75
N MET A 149 5.74 -16.52 9.93
CA MET A 149 6.14 -16.89 8.57
C MET A 149 7.13 -18.05 8.57
N LYS A 150 8.14 -18.03 9.47
CA LYS A 150 9.12 -19.12 9.58
C LYS A 150 8.44 -20.44 9.94
N LYS A 151 7.47 -20.40 10.85
CA LYS A 151 6.69 -21.58 11.23
C LYS A 151 5.90 -22.13 10.05
N GLU A 152 5.13 -21.30 9.34
CA GLU A 152 4.35 -21.75 8.17
C GLU A 152 5.24 -22.32 7.05
N ILE A 153 6.40 -21.70 6.80
CA ILE A 153 7.36 -22.21 5.80
C ILE A 153 7.96 -23.54 6.24
N GLN A 154 8.29 -23.68 7.53
CA GLN A 154 8.80 -24.94 8.08
C GLN A 154 7.75 -26.05 7.96
N GLU A 155 6.50 -25.77 8.33
CA GLU A 155 5.37 -26.69 8.19
C GLU A 155 5.17 -27.12 6.73
N TYR A 156 5.26 -26.18 5.79
CA TYR A 156 5.21 -26.48 4.36
C TYR A 156 6.32 -27.45 3.94
N TYR A 157 7.59 -27.17 4.25
CA TYR A 157 8.68 -28.06 3.85
C TYR A 157 8.64 -29.41 4.56
N THR A 158 8.23 -29.44 5.84
CA THR A 158 7.98 -30.70 6.55
C THR A 158 6.94 -31.53 5.80
N LYS A 159 5.81 -30.93 5.41
CA LYS A 159 4.79 -31.63 4.64
C LYS A 159 5.32 -32.10 3.29
N TYR A 160 5.95 -31.21 2.52
CA TYR A 160 6.49 -31.50 1.19
C TYR A 160 7.44 -32.71 1.19
N TYR A 161 8.38 -32.75 2.14
CA TYR A 161 9.32 -33.86 2.23
C TYR A 161 8.69 -35.15 2.76
N LEU A 162 7.88 -35.07 3.82
CA LEU A 162 7.30 -36.27 4.44
C LEU A 162 6.19 -36.91 3.60
N GLU A 163 5.53 -36.15 2.72
CA GLU A 163 4.50 -36.67 1.80
C GLU A 163 5.07 -37.02 0.40
N GLY A 164 6.37 -36.81 0.17
CA GLY A 164 7.04 -37.11 -1.08
C GLY A 164 7.26 -38.61 -1.34
N GLU A 165 7.52 -38.97 -2.59
CA GLU A 165 7.70 -40.37 -3.04
C GLU A 165 8.86 -41.10 -2.34
N GLU A 166 9.95 -40.40 -2.03
CA GLU A 166 11.09 -40.95 -1.29
C GLU A 166 10.67 -41.33 0.15
N ALA A 167 9.94 -40.47 0.84
CA ALA A 167 9.41 -40.76 2.17
C ALA A 167 8.40 -41.91 2.15
N LYS A 168 7.55 -42.01 1.11
CA LYS A 168 6.65 -43.17 0.92
C LYS A 168 7.43 -44.48 0.75
N SER A 169 8.52 -44.43 -0.02
CA SER A 169 9.42 -45.58 -0.21
C SER A 169 10.08 -46.01 1.09
N PHE A 170 10.57 -45.07 1.92
CA PHE A 170 11.10 -45.38 3.24
C PHE A 170 10.07 -46.07 4.15
N ARG A 171 8.81 -45.60 4.14
CA ARG A 171 7.72 -46.26 4.88
C ARG A 171 7.45 -47.66 4.38
N ALA A 172 7.47 -47.89 3.06
CA ALA A 172 7.31 -49.21 2.47
C ALA A 172 8.44 -50.18 2.85
N LEU A 173 9.65 -49.66 3.12
CA LEU A 173 10.79 -50.41 3.64
C LEU A 173 10.75 -50.63 5.17
N GLY A 174 9.71 -50.16 5.85
CA GLY A 174 9.55 -50.32 7.30
C GLY A 174 10.39 -49.37 8.16
N ILE A 175 10.96 -48.32 7.57
CA ILE A 175 11.70 -47.28 8.30
C ILE A 175 10.71 -46.48 9.16
N LYS A 176 11.09 -46.18 10.42
CA LYS A 176 10.19 -45.49 11.37
C LYS A 176 10.03 -44.01 11.01
N GLU A 177 8.88 -43.44 11.37
CA GLU A 177 8.54 -42.04 11.05
C GLU A 177 9.55 -41.05 11.66
N GLU A 178 10.08 -41.33 12.85
CA GLU A 178 11.11 -40.51 13.50
C GLU A 178 12.42 -40.49 12.72
N GLU A 179 12.82 -41.62 12.15
CA GLU A 179 14.05 -41.75 11.34
C GLU A 179 13.89 -41.01 10.01
N ILE A 180 12.71 -41.09 9.39
CA ILE A 180 12.38 -40.32 8.17
C ILE A 180 12.41 -38.82 8.45
N LYS A 181 11.83 -38.37 9.58
CA LYS A 181 11.88 -36.96 10.00
C LYS A 181 13.32 -36.48 10.19
N GLU A 182 14.16 -37.27 10.85
CA GLU A 182 15.56 -36.92 11.06
C GLU A 182 16.34 -36.85 9.73
N HIS A 183 16.08 -37.76 8.80
CA HIS A 183 16.67 -37.74 7.46
C HIS A 183 16.43 -36.39 6.73
N TYR A 184 15.22 -35.84 6.82
CA TYR A 184 14.87 -34.59 6.14
C TYR A 184 15.16 -33.31 6.94
N ASN A 185 15.46 -33.41 8.24
CA ASN A 185 15.58 -32.26 9.15
C ASN A 185 16.57 -31.20 8.62
N LYS A 186 17.72 -31.63 8.10
CA LYS A 186 18.71 -30.71 7.48
C LYS A 186 18.16 -29.96 6.27
N ARG A 187 17.45 -30.66 5.37
CA ARG A 187 16.87 -30.05 4.16
C ARG A 187 15.74 -29.08 4.51
N ILE A 188 14.85 -29.48 5.42
CA ILE A 188 13.75 -28.63 5.92
C ILE A 188 14.31 -27.35 6.51
N ASN A 189 15.30 -27.46 7.40
CA ASN A 189 15.91 -26.29 8.05
C ASN A 189 16.65 -25.39 7.05
N TYR A 190 17.36 -25.97 6.09
CA TYR A 190 18.04 -25.23 5.04
C TYR A 190 17.04 -24.35 4.28
N TRP A 191 16.00 -24.95 3.69
CA TRP A 191 15.03 -24.20 2.90
C TRP A 191 14.21 -23.21 3.73
N THR A 192 13.83 -23.59 4.95
CA THR A 192 13.16 -22.66 5.87
C THR A 192 14.01 -21.42 6.12
N ASN A 193 15.32 -21.58 6.35
CA ASN A 193 16.21 -20.44 6.57
C ASN A 193 16.43 -19.64 5.27
N GLU A 194 16.58 -20.29 4.12
CA GLU A 194 16.75 -19.60 2.83
C GLU A 194 15.56 -18.70 2.48
N PHE A 195 14.33 -19.18 2.70
CA PHE A 195 13.12 -18.40 2.41
C PHE A 195 12.83 -17.32 3.47
N THR A 196 13.37 -17.45 4.67
CA THR A 196 13.13 -16.50 5.78
C THR A 196 14.29 -15.53 6.03
N LYS A 197 15.47 -15.72 5.42
CA LYS A 197 16.69 -14.95 5.71
C LYS A 197 16.50 -13.44 5.62
N GLY A 198 15.77 -12.97 4.60
CA GLY A 198 15.51 -11.54 4.38
C GLY A 198 14.60 -10.89 5.42
N PHE A 199 13.83 -11.69 6.16
CA PHE A 199 12.88 -11.22 7.17
C PHE A 199 13.42 -11.28 8.60
N LYS A 200 14.64 -11.82 8.79
CA LYS A 200 15.26 -11.85 10.11
C LYS A 200 15.44 -10.42 10.62
N VAL A 201 14.87 -10.13 11.79
CA VAL A 201 14.86 -8.78 12.35
C VAL A 201 16.29 -8.34 12.67
N LYS A 202 16.73 -7.24 12.04
CA LYS A 202 18.05 -6.66 12.30
C LYS A 202 18.00 -5.81 13.58
N PRO A 203 19.01 -5.88 14.48
CA PRO A 203 18.99 -5.16 15.74
C PRO A 203 18.92 -3.63 15.64
N ASN A 204 19.30 -3.08 14.49
CA ASN A 204 19.35 -1.64 14.18
C ASN A 204 18.20 -1.16 13.27
N SER A 205 17.29 -2.06 12.86
CA SER A 205 16.11 -1.69 12.07
C SER A 205 14.96 -1.38 13.02
N MET A 206 14.46 -0.15 12.94
CA MET A 206 13.37 0.33 13.81
C MET A 206 12.02 -0.17 13.32
N ALA A 207 11.76 -0.05 12.03
CA ALA A 207 10.59 -0.58 11.35
C ALA A 207 11.00 -1.14 9.99
N SER A 208 10.06 -1.75 9.28
CA SER A 208 10.33 -2.30 7.95
C SER A 208 9.09 -2.42 7.11
N SER A 209 9.26 -2.14 5.82
CA SER A 209 8.26 -2.25 4.77
C SER A 209 8.67 -3.34 3.79
N TRP A 210 7.74 -4.24 3.46
CA TRP A 210 7.96 -5.31 2.49
C TRP A 210 6.80 -5.41 1.52
N SER A 211 7.09 -5.30 0.22
CA SER A 211 6.08 -5.16 -0.84
C SER A 211 6.38 -5.98 -2.11
N LYS A 212 7.59 -6.56 -2.21
CA LYS A 212 8.06 -7.24 -3.44
C LYS A 212 7.33 -8.55 -3.68
N ILE A 213 6.57 -8.61 -4.78
CA ILE A 213 5.86 -9.80 -5.27
C ILE A 213 6.78 -10.59 -6.20
N ALA A 214 6.80 -11.90 -6.07
CA ALA A 214 7.56 -12.76 -6.97
C ALA A 214 6.85 -12.89 -8.33
N PRO A 215 7.59 -13.06 -9.44
CA PRO A 215 7.01 -13.44 -10.73
C PRO A 215 6.19 -14.75 -10.62
N GLU A 216 5.11 -14.87 -11.40
CA GLU A 216 4.20 -16.01 -11.30
C GLU A 216 4.88 -17.34 -11.67
N GLU A 217 5.90 -17.29 -12.52
CA GLU A 217 6.70 -18.45 -12.90
C GLU A 217 7.37 -19.09 -11.68
N LEU A 218 7.88 -18.27 -10.74
CA LEU A 218 8.49 -18.78 -9.51
C LEU A 218 7.42 -19.37 -8.58
N LYS A 219 6.19 -18.83 -8.58
CA LYS A 219 5.09 -19.35 -7.76
C LYS A 219 4.55 -20.68 -8.26
N ASN A 220 4.83 -21.02 -9.51
CA ASN A 220 4.46 -22.30 -10.10
C ASN A 220 5.53 -23.38 -9.91
N ASP A 221 6.66 -23.06 -9.25
CA ASP A 221 7.67 -24.04 -8.89
C ASP A 221 7.05 -25.14 -7.97
N PRO A 222 7.16 -26.44 -8.32
CA PRO A 222 6.54 -27.52 -7.55
C PRO A 222 7.03 -27.64 -6.11
N MET A 223 8.25 -27.20 -5.83
CA MET A 223 8.93 -27.34 -4.54
C MET A 223 8.96 -26.04 -3.73
N HIS A 224 8.87 -24.90 -4.39
CA HIS A 224 9.09 -23.58 -3.80
C HIS A 224 7.92 -22.63 -3.96
N GLY A 225 6.99 -22.93 -4.87
CA GLY A 225 5.87 -22.06 -5.18
C GLY A 225 5.03 -21.69 -3.96
N GLU A 226 4.69 -22.67 -3.11
CA GLU A 226 3.91 -22.39 -1.90
C GLU A 226 4.73 -21.65 -0.84
N ALA A 227 6.03 -21.92 -0.68
CA ALA A 227 6.88 -21.14 0.21
C ALA A 227 6.94 -19.65 -0.20
N ILE A 228 6.92 -19.37 -1.50
CA ILE A 228 6.81 -18.01 -2.05
C ILE A 228 5.46 -17.41 -1.70
N ARG A 229 4.34 -18.11 -1.97
CA ARG A 229 2.99 -17.65 -1.64
C ARG A 229 2.84 -17.39 -0.12
N ILE A 230 3.44 -18.22 0.73
CA ILE A 230 3.48 -17.99 2.18
C ILE A 230 4.19 -16.68 2.50
N ARG A 231 5.38 -16.40 1.93
CA ARG A 231 6.07 -15.11 2.13
C ARG A 231 5.19 -13.92 1.75
N GLU A 232 4.43 -14.03 0.67
CA GLU A 232 3.52 -12.97 0.19
C GLU A 232 2.37 -12.67 1.16
N LYS A 233 1.90 -13.66 1.93
CA LYS A 233 0.91 -13.45 3.02
C LYS A 233 1.43 -12.51 4.12
N TYR A 234 2.74 -12.30 4.20
CA TYR A 234 3.40 -11.46 5.21
C TYR A 234 3.93 -10.13 4.66
N HIS A 235 3.52 -9.75 3.45
CA HIS A 235 3.79 -8.42 2.90
C HIS A 235 3.14 -7.34 3.77
N GLY A 236 3.82 -6.22 3.96
CA GLY A 236 3.31 -5.10 4.74
C GLY A 236 4.37 -4.44 5.58
N ILE A 237 3.91 -3.72 6.60
CA ILE A 237 4.72 -2.80 7.40
C ILE A 237 4.72 -3.23 8.87
N THR A 238 5.89 -3.24 9.50
CA THR A 238 6.04 -3.74 10.87
C THR A 238 6.96 -2.89 11.71
N MET A 239 6.76 -2.95 13.02
CA MET A 239 7.56 -2.30 14.06
C MET A 239 8.48 -3.29 14.76
N ASN A 240 9.73 -2.92 15.00
CA ASN A 240 10.63 -3.72 15.83
C ASN A 240 10.32 -3.48 17.31
N ASN A 241 9.92 -4.53 18.04
CA ASN A 241 9.57 -4.40 19.46
C ASN A 241 10.71 -3.84 20.35
N LYS A 242 11.98 -3.99 19.95
CA LYS A 242 13.12 -3.39 20.67
C LYS A 242 12.98 -1.86 20.78
N TYR A 243 12.35 -1.23 19.80
CA TYR A 243 12.17 0.22 19.72
C TYR A 243 10.77 0.66 20.15
N PHE A 244 9.77 -0.21 19.99
CA PHE A 244 8.35 0.12 20.13
C PHE A 244 7.65 -0.62 21.27
N ASP A 245 8.35 -1.36 22.13
CA ASP A 245 7.84 -1.90 23.40
C ASP A 245 7.50 -0.80 24.43
N SER A 246 7.95 0.43 24.18
CA SER A 246 7.66 1.61 24.97
C SER A 246 7.49 2.82 24.06
N TYR A 247 6.39 3.55 24.24
CA TYR A 247 6.15 4.79 23.50
C TYR A 247 7.24 5.84 23.72
N GLY A 248 7.72 6.00 24.98
CA GLY A 248 8.78 6.95 25.31
C GLY A 248 10.08 6.65 24.57
N ARG A 249 10.48 5.37 24.51
CA ARG A 249 11.67 4.94 23.78
C ARG A 249 11.55 5.19 22.27
N ALA A 250 10.38 4.90 21.70
CA ALA A 250 10.11 5.18 20.29
C ALA A 250 10.27 6.68 19.99
N TYR A 251 9.68 7.53 20.83
CA TYR A 251 9.77 8.98 20.71
C TYR A 251 11.20 9.51 20.86
N GLU A 252 11.94 9.06 21.89
CA GLU A 252 13.34 9.44 22.10
C GLU A 252 14.25 9.03 20.93
N SER A 253 14.02 7.84 20.37
CA SER A 253 14.72 7.40 19.16
C SER A 253 14.41 8.32 17.97
N GLY A 254 13.15 8.74 17.80
CA GLY A 254 12.76 9.73 16.80
C GLY A 254 13.45 11.08 17.01
N VAL A 255 13.46 11.60 18.24
CA VAL A 255 14.16 12.84 18.60
C VAL A 255 15.65 12.75 18.25
N ARG A 256 16.32 11.65 18.62
CA ARG A 256 17.74 11.44 18.28
C ARG A 256 18.01 11.47 16.79
N GLN A 257 17.13 10.88 15.97
CA GLN A 257 17.28 10.86 14.51
C GLN A 257 17.05 12.24 13.89
N VAL A 258 16.08 13.01 14.40
CA VAL A 258 15.86 14.41 14.00
C VAL A 258 17.06 15.28 14.39
N THR A 259 17.55 15.19 15.63
CA THR A 259 18.74 15.92 16.10
C THR A 259 19.98 15.58 15.28
N ALA A 260 20.13 14.31 14.88
CA ALA A 260 21.22 13.85 14.03
C ALA A 260 21.01 14.20 12.53
N LYS A 261 19.93 14.93 12.18
CA LYS A 261 19.56 15.32 10.81
C LYS A 261 19.34 14.16 9.83
N TRP A 262 19.02 12.98 10.36
CA TRP A 262 18.56 11.85 9.54
C TRP A 262 17.13 12.05 9.06
N HIS A 263 16.32 12.79 9.83
CA HIS A 263 14.95 13.14 9.50
C HIS A 263 14.70 14.65 9.70
N PRO A 264 13.76 15.26 8.95
CA PRO A 264 13.37 16.65 9.14
C PRO A 264 12.80 16.93 10.55
N GLU A 265 12.84 18.19 10.96
CA GLU A 265 12.19 18.65 12.20
C GLU A 265 10.70 18.28 12.21
N GLY A 266 10.19 17.83 13.36
CA GLY A 266 8.79 17.39 13.53
C GLY A 266 8.52 15.93 13.14
N ARG A 267 9.54 15.14 12.77
CA ARG A 267 9.41 13.72 12.38
C ARG A 267 9.81 12.72 13.49
N GLN A 268 9.56 13.04 14.75
CA GLN A 268 9.95 12.20 15.90
C GLN A 268 8.87 11.22 16.40
N THR A 269 7.67 11.20 15.81
CA THR A 269 6.52 10.43 16.31
C THR A 269 6.47 9.01 15.73
N VAL A 270 5.69 8.12 16.36
CA VAL A 270 5.41 6.78 15.81
C VAL A 270 4.71 6.91 14.46
N LYS A 271 3.77 7.87 14.34
CA LYS A 271 3.18 8.25 13.05
C LYS A 271 4.23 8.58 11.98
N ALA A 272 5.30 9.32 12.30
CA ALA A 272 6.34 9.63 11.32
C ALA A 272 7.06 8.37 10.82
N THR A 273 7.29 7.39 11.69
CA THR A 273 7.81 6.08 11.27
C THR A 273 6.80 5.31 10.41
N PHE A 274 5.52 5.32 10.77
CA PHE A 274 4.47 4.74 9.93
C PHE A 274 4.47 5.36 8.52
N ASP A 275 4.45 6.69 8.44
CA ASP A 275 4.44 7.44 7.17
C ASP A 275 5.64 7.06 6.30
N HIS A 276 6.82 6.86 6.90
CA HIS A 276 8.02 6.39 6.21
C HIS A 276 7.84 4.97 5.62
N GLU A 277 7.38 4.02 6.42
CA GLU A 277 7.19 2.64 5.94
C GLU A 277 6.08 2.54 4.89
N PHE A 278 5.04 3.36 5.02
CA PHE A 278 3.96 3.46 4.05
C PHE A 278 4.42 4.14 2.76
N ALA A 279 5.30 5.14 2.83
CA ALA A 279 5.89 5.75 1.64
C ALA A 279 6.64 4.71 0.78
N HIS A 280 7.37 3.76 1.38
CA HIS A 280 7.97 2.64 0.63
C HIS A 280 6.93 1.77 -0.10
N GLN A 281 5.71 1.64 0.44
CA GLN A 281 4.62 0.93 -0.24
C GLN A 281 4.10 1.74 -1.44
N ILE A 282 4.01 3.07 -1.31
CA ILE A 282 3.64 3.98 -2.41
C ILE A 282 4.71 3.93 -3.50
N ASP A 283 5.99 4.01 -3.14
CA ASP A 283 7.11 4.00 -4.08
C ASP A 283 7.12 2.73 -4.92
N GLU A 284 6.90 1.57 -4.28
CA GLU A 284 6.76 0.30 -4.99
C GLU A 284 5.50 0.27 -5.87
N TYR A 285 4.36 0.78 -5.37
CA TYR A 285 3.11 0.82 -6.13
C TYR A 285 3.24 1.65 -7.41
N LEU A 286 3.84 2.83 -7.31
CA LEU A 286 4.06 3.76 -8.42
C LEU A 286 5.30 3.41 -9.25
N LYS A 287 6.11 2.45 -8.81
CA LYS A 287 7.38 2.07 -9.43
C LYS A 287 8.30 3.28 -9.62
N VAL A 288 8.36 4.16 -8.62
CA VAL A 288 9.09 5.43 -8.71
C VAL A 288 10.56 5.22 -9.07
N ASN A 289 11.16 4.15 -8.54
CA ASN A 289 12.55 3.77 -8.81
C ASN A 289 12.82 3.36 -10.27
N GLU A 290 11.78 2.94 -11.00
CA GLU A 290 11.86 2.59 -12.43
C GLU A 290 11.66 3.82 -13.33
N ASN A 291 11.22 4.96 -12.77
CA ASN A 291 10.97 6.17 -13.54
C ASN A 291 12.25 7.00 -13.69
N GLU A 292 12.85 6.94 -14.87
CA GLU A 292 14.09 7.67 -15.20
C GLU A 292 13.97 9.18 -14.99
N ASN A 293 12.74 9.75 -15.05
CA ASN A 293 12.50 11.17 -14.85
C ASN A 293 12.40 11.61 -13.38
N ILE A 294 12.36 10.66 -12.43
CA ILE A 294 12.25 10.92 -10.98
C ILE A 294 13.55 10.52 -10.24
N LYS A 295 14.57 10.04 -10.96
CA LYS A 295 15.92 9.87 -10.39
C LYS A 295 16.48 11.24 -10.02
N ILE A 296 16.28 11.64 -8.77
CA ILE A 296 16.98 12.76 -8.17
C ILE A 296 18.46 12.38 -8.11
N ILE A 297 19.29 13.26 -8.65
CA ILE A 297 20.76 13.21 -8.67
C ILE A 297 21.29 13.14 -7.23
#